data_AF-A0A938DRW3-F1
#
_entry.id   AF-A0A938DRW3-F1
#
_cell.length_a   1.000
_cell.length_b   1.000
_cell.length_c   1.000
_cell.angle_alpha   90.00
_cell.angle_beta   90.00
_cell.angle_gamma   90.00
#
_symmetry.space_group_name_H-M   'P 1'
#
loop_
_entity.id
_entity.type
_entity.pdbx_description
1 polymer ?
#
loop_
_entity_poly.entity_id
_entity_poly.type
_entity_poly.pdbx_seq_one_letter_code
_entity_poly.pdbx_strand_id
1 'polypeptide(L)'
;MAILGLATSVGGVPFSDVDTAVDFALRAHERFPTVPVVHRCDRSLLALSLLGVTGTGPFIGLDPDTFDPATFDPASAGDLEALLVAAPDALEPLDRVVTGAGVDVPAVRLGVLGPVTLALALGAVGVNLDTAVHSAAEIVAARASALLRRIHAERPGLGVVIVLHEAGLVGSLHPTFPLGRSTVADRLLGPTIEGLADASPGPGLVGVHVPGRTDWDAVVSAGPAFLSLPADPDVVSWAPAIERFVDAGGVCAWGAVPVNRPLGLQADSLWRSLSATFASLAAEGLDPAALRFHSLVEPVDGLSEFDATGAGRVIDLCTELSSRLRRQSLATRLSLGA
;
A
#
# COMPACT_ATOMS: atom_id res chain seq x y z
N MET A 1 14.99 8.64 3.02
CA MET A 1 14.43 8.77 1.65
C MET A 1 13.64 10.07 1.55
N ALA A 2 13.81 10.87 0.50
CA ALA A 2 13.28 12.25 0.41
C ALA A 2 11.80 12.33 -0.05
N ILE A 3 10.92 11.52 0.55
CA ILE A 3 9.50 11.48 0.19
C ILE A 3 8.60 12.35 1.07
N LEU A 4 9.05 12.75 2.26
CA LEU A 4 8.22 13.43 3.27
C LEU A 4 7.52 14.70 2.74
N GLY A 5 6.23 14.83 3.04
CA GLY A 5 5.38 15.94 2.59
C GLY A 5 4.95 15.88 1.12
N LEU A 6 5.31 14.85 0.36
CA LEU A 6 4.80 14.64 -0.99
C LEU A 6 3.36 14.10 -0.97
N ALA A 7 2.71 14.19 -2.12
CA ALA A 7 1.51 13.42 -2.41
C ALA A 7 1.87 12.08 -3.09
N THR A 8 1.05 11.06 -2.88
CA THR A 8 1.17 9.75 -3.57
C THR A 8 -0.21 9.13 -3.79
N SER A 9 -0.28 7.94 -4.40
CA SER A 9 -1.52 7.20 -4.66
C SER A 9 -1.44 5.74 -4.18
N VAL A 10 -2.57 5.02 -4.27
CA VAL A 10 -2.75 3.66 -3.74
C VAL A 10 -2.72 2.60 -4.87
N GLY A 11 -2.42 2.99 -6.11
CA GLY A 11 -2.16 2.06 -7.22
C GLY A 11 -3.38 1.74 -8.09
N GLY A 12 -4.55 1.40 -7.54
CA GLY A 12 -5.74 1.17 -8.36
C GLY A 12 -6.12 2.40 -9.22
N VAL A 13 -6.36 2.20 -10.51
CA VAL A 13 -6.71 3.27 -11.47
C VAL A 13 -7.87 2.82 -12.36
N PRO A 14 -8.65 3.75 -12.95
CA PRO A 14 -9.83 3.38 -13.76
C PRO A 14 -9.51 2.98 -15.21
N PHE A 15 -8.22 2.86 -15.55
CA PHE A 15 -7.78 2.61 -16.91
C PHE A 15 -7.52 1.12 -17.13
N SER A 16 -8.13 0.55 -18.17
CA SER A 16 -7.85 -0.82 -18.61
C SER A 16 -6.65 -0.91 -19.56
N ASP A 17 -6.30 0.21 -20.20
CA ASP A 17 -5.17 0.36 -21.10
C ASP A 17 -3.88 0.70 -20.32
N VAL A 18 -2.81 -0.05 -20.57
CA VAL A 18 -1.54 0.06 -19.84
C VAL A 18 -0.85 1.40 -20.12
N ASP A 19 -0.84 1.84 -21.39
CA ASP A 19 -0.25 3.13 -21.78
C ASP A 19 -0.86 4.26 -20.96
N THR A 20 -2.20 4.36 -20.99
CA THR A 20 -2.96 5.40 -20.29
C THR A 20 -2.77 5.33 -18.77
N ALA A 21 -2.74 4.12 -18.19
CA ALA A 21 -2.54 3.93 -16.76
C ALA A 21 -1.15 4.38 -16.28
N VAL A 22 -0.11 4.00 -17.00
CA VAL A 22 1.29 4.38 -16.70
C VAL A 22 1.47 5.88 -16.86
N ASP A 23 0.95 6.45 -17.94
CA ASP A 23 0.97 7.89 -18.19
C ASP A 23 0.28 8.67 -17.08
N PHE A 24 -0.87 8.20 -16.62
CA PHE A 24 -1.57 8.78 -15.48
C PHE A 24 -0.72 8.69 -14.20
N ALA A 25 -0.14 7.52 -13.91
CA ALA A 25 0.67 7.30 -12.71
C ALA A 25 1.91 8.19 -12.65
N LEU A 26 2.63 8.34 -13.76
CA LEU A 26 3.83 9.18 -13.84
C LEU A 26 3.50 10.67 -13.72
N ARG A 27 2.36 11.13 -14.25
CA ARG A 27 1.93 12.53 -14.15
C ARG A 27 1.27 12.86 -12.82
N ALA A 28 0.60 11.90 -12.18
CA ALA A 28 -0.22 12.16 -11.01
C ALA A 28 0.59 12.74 -9.85
N HIS A 29 1.72 12.11 -9.53
CA HIS A 29 2.61 12.53 -8.46
C HIS A 29 4.07 12.32 -8.88
N GLU A 30 4.57 13.15 -9.79
CA GLU A 30 5.87 13.01 -10.47
C GLU A 30 7.06 12.73 -9.53
N ARG A 31 7.02 13.22 -8.29
CA ARG A 31 8.09 13.05 -7.30
C ARG A 31 8.00 11.77 -6.46
N PHE A 32 6.88 11.06 -6.50
CA PHE A 32 6.71 9.77 -5.81
C PHE A 32 5.58 8.96 -6.49
N PRO A 33 5.80 8.54 -7.76
CA PRO A 33 4.78 7.86 -8.53
C PRO A 33 4.52 6.46 -7.97
N THR A 34 3.29 5.98 -8.17
CA THR A 34 2.86 4.64 -7.76
C THR A 34 2.63 3.79 -9.00
N VAL A 35 3.17 2.57 -9.00
CA VAL A 35 2.91 1.59 -10.07
C VAL A 35 1.40 1.31 -10.12
N PRO A 36 0.73 1.55 -11.26
CA PRO A 36 -0.71 1.43 -11.33
C PRO A 36 -1.14 -0.05 -11.40
N VAL A 37 -2.23 -0.36 -10.72
CA VAL A 37 -3.00 -1.59 -10.88
C VAL A 37 -4.12 -1.28 -11.86
N VAL A 38 -3.95 -1.73 -13.11
CA VAL A 38 -4.90 -1.45 -14.20
C VAL A 38 -6.27 -2.09 -13.92
N HIS A 39 -7.34 -1.44 -14.39
CA HIS A 39 -8.73 -1.88 -14.18
C HIS A 39 -9.08 -3.10 -15.05
N ARG A 40 -8.48 -4.25 -14.72
CA ARG A 40 -8.76 -5.54 -15.33
C ARG A 40 -8.75 -6.62 -14.25
N CYS A 41 -9.67 -7.58 -14.33
CA CYS A 41 -9.77 -8.66 -13.34
C CYS A 41 -8.46 -9.48 -13.26
N ASP A 42 -7.83 -9.73 -14.41
CA ASP A 42 -6.55 -10.45 -14.56
C ASP A 42 -5.35 -9.67 -14.05
N ARG A 43 -5.55 -8.43 -13.62
CA ARG A 43 -4.53 -7.54 -13.08
C ARG A 43 -4.88 -7.02 -11.70
N SER A 44 -5.90 -7.58 -11.05
CA SER A 44 -6.14 -7.32 -9.62
C SER A 44 -4.92 -7.75 -8.78
N LEU A 45 -4.72 -7.14 -7.62
CA LEU A 45 -3.62 -7.54 -6.73
C LEU A 45 -3.70 -9.02 -6.34
N LEU A 46 -4.91 -9.57 -6.17
CA LEU A 46 -5.11 -11.00 -5.94
C LEU A 46 -4.63 -11.86 -7.11
N ALA A 47 -5.01 -11.49 -8.34
CA ALA A 47 -4.52 -12.18 -9.53
C ALA A 47 -2.99 -12.10 -9.64
N LEU A 48 -2.42 -10.90 -9.48
CA LEU A 48 -0.99 -10.67 -9.55
C LEU A 48 -0.19 -11.35 -8.43
N SER A 49 -0.82 -11.76 -7.33
CA SER A 49 -0.18 -12.58 -6.29
C SER A 49 -0.17 -14.07 -6.62
N LEU A 50 -1.15 -14.57 -7.36
CA LEU A 50 -1.36 -16.00 -7.59
C LEU A 50 -0.98 -16.47 -8.99
N LEU A 51 -0.93 -15.58 -9.98
CA LEU A 51 -0.50 -15.92 -11.34
C LEU A 51 0.91 -16.53 -11.33
N GLY A 52 1.05 -17.71 -11.92
CA GLY A 52 2.30 -18.48 -11.95
C GLY A 52 2.58 -19.31 -10.70
N VAL A 53 1.74 -19.26 -9.67
CA VAL A 53 1.87 -20.10 -8.47
C VAL A 53 1.35 -21.51 -8.78
N THR A 54 2.20 -22.52 -8.62
CA THR A 54 1.84 -23.92 -8.82
C THR A 54 0.63 -24.29 -7.96
N GLY A 55 -0.35 -24.98 -8.55
CA GLY A 55 -1.57 -25.44 -7.86
C GLY A 55 -2.74 -24.45 -7.78
N THR A 56 -2.60 -23.23 -8.31
CA THR A 56 -3.69 -22.22 -8.30
C THR A 56 -4.66 -22.30 -9.48
N GLY A 57 -4.37 -23.14 -10.48
CA GLY A 57 -5.18 -23.28 -11.69
C GLY A 57 -4.96 -22.15 -12.72
N PRO A 58 -5.57 -22.25 -13.91
CA PRO A 58 -5.37 -21.30 -15.00
C PRO A 58 -6.27 -20.06 -14.91
N PHE A 59 -7.29 -20.09 -14.03
CA PHE A 59 -8.25 -18.99 -13.89
C PHE A 59 -7.72 -17.91 -12.95
N ILE A 60 -8.12 -16.68 -13.26
CA ILE A 60 -7.76 -15.48 -12.51
C ILE A 60 -8.51 -15.49 -11.18
N GLY A 61 -7.78 -15.52 -10.07
CA GLY A 61 -8.35 -15.55 -8.73
C GLY A 61 -8.55 -16.96 -8.19
N LEU A 62 -8.96 -17.06 -6.93
CA LEU A 62 -9.19 -18.34 -6.28
C LEU A 62 -10.61 -18.83 -6.59
N ASP A 63 -10.70 -19.95 -7.29
CA ASP A 63 -11.95 -20.68 -7.52
C ASP A 63 -11.88 -22.02 -6.76
N PRO A 64 -12.80 -22.27 -5.80
CA PRO A 64 -12.86 -23.53 -5.05
C PRO A 64 -12.90 -24.79 -5.94
N ASP A 65 -13.47 -24.69 -7.14
CA ASP A 65 -13.63 -25.83 -8.04
C ASP A 65 -12.33 -26.14 -8.81
N THR A 66 -11.41 -25.17 -8.92
CA THR A 66 -10.15 -25.34 -9.66
C THR A 66 -8.89 -25.31 -8.80
N PHE A 67 -8.99 -24.84 -7.55
CA PHE A 67 -7.86 -24.82 -6.61
C PHE A 67 -7.55 -26.24 -6.11
N ASP A 68 -6.30 -26.65 -6.26
CA ASP A 68 -5.83 -27.96 -5.77
C ASP A 68 -4.80 -27.78 -4.64
N PRO A 69 -5.21 -27.95 -3.37
CA PRO A 69 -4.30 -27.84 -2.23
C PRO A 69 -3.14 -28.84 -2.27
N ALA A 70 -3.26 -29.96 -2.99
CA ALA A 70 -2.24 -31.00 -3.03
C ALA A 70 -1.04 -30.64 -3.93
N THR A 71 -1.26 -29.77 -4.92
CA THR A 71 -0.22 -29.31 -5.84
C THR A 71 0.20 -27.86 -5.59
N PHE A 72 -0.38 -27.24 -4.56
CA PHE A 72 -0.11 -25.85 -4.19
C PHE A 72 1.29 -25.67 -3.61
N ASP A 73 2.13 -24.89 -4.30
CA ASP A 73 3.49 -24.55 -3.87
C ASP A 73 3.63 -23.02 -3.69
N PRO A 74 3.51 -22.50 -2.45
CA PRO A 74 3.66 -21.09 -2.14
C PRO A 74 5.01 -20.48 -2.61
N ALA A 75 6.10 -21.25 -2.55
CA ALA A 75 7.44 -20.77 -2.89
C ALA A 75 7.57 -20.40 -4.38
N SER A 76 6.80 -21.06 -5.24
CA SER A 76 6.76 -20.79 -6.68
C SER A 76 6.28 -19.36 -7.02
N ALA A 77 5.68 -18.64 -6.07
CA ALA A 77 5.31 -17.24 -6.25
C ALA A 77 6.50 -16.32 -6.57
N GLY A 78 7.72 -16.71 -6.22
CA GLY A 78 8.95 -15.99 -6.57
C GLY A 78 9.39 -16.12 -8.03
N ASP A 79 8.82 -17.06 -8.79
CA ASP A 79 9.14 -17.26 -10.21
C ASP A 79 8.35 -16.29 -11.10
N LEU A 80 9.01 -15.18 -11.49
CA LEU A 80 8.41 -14.20 -12.39
C LEU A 80 8.29 -14.70 -13.83
N GLU A 81 9.06 -15.71 -14.25
CA GLU A 81 8.90 -16.30 -15.59
C GLU A 81 7.59 -17.08 -15.67
N ALA A 82 7.27 -17.86 -14.63
CA ALA A 82 5.97 -18.54 -14.53
C ALA A 82 4.80 -17.53 -14.53
N LEU A 83 4.95 -16.40 -13.84
CA LEU A 83 3.99 -15.29 -13.88
C LEU A 83 3.82 -14.76 -15.32
N LEU A 84 4.91 -14.47 -16.02
CA LEU A 84 4.88 -13.94 -17.38
C LEU A 84 4.35 -14.95 -18.42
N VAL A 85 4.55 -16.25 -18.20
CA VAL A 85 3.91 -17.29 -19.02
C VAL A 85 2.39 -17.26 -18.85
N ALA A 86 1.90 -17.08 -17.62
CA ALA A 86 0.47 -16.98 -17.34
C ALA A 86 -0.14 -15.64 -17.80
N ALA A 87 0.64 -14.55 -17.73
CA ALA A 87 0.21 -13.20 -18.09
C ALA A 87 1.39 -12.37 -18.66
N PRO A 88 1.61 -12.39 -19.99
CA PRO A 88 2.80 -11.81 -20.62
C PRO A 88 3.05 -10.31 -20.39
N ASP A 89 2.00 -9.53 -20.19
CA ASP A 89 2.01 -8.08 -19.96
C ASP A 89 1.83 -7.71 -18.46
N ALA A 90 1.83 -8.67 -17.55
CA ALA A 90 1.53 -8.40 -16.13
C ALA A 90 2.55 -7.49 -15.43
N LEU A 91 3.80 -7.48 -15.89
CA LEU A 91 4.86 -6.62 -15.33
C LEU A 91 5.08 -5.34 -16.15
N GLU A 92 4.38 -5.16 -17.27
CA GLU A 92 4.57 -3.99 -18.13
C GLU A 92 4.32 -2.64 -17.38
N PRO A 93 3.27 -2.49 -16.55
CA PRO A 93 3.08 -1.26 -15.79
C PRO A 93 4.24 -0.96 -14.83
N LEU A 94 4.81 -2.00 -14.22
CA LEU A 94 5.94 -1.87 -13.30
C LEU A 94 7.17 -1.37 -14.04
N ASP A 95 7.60 -2.11 -15.07
CA ASP A 95 8.81 -1.81 -15.83
C ASP A 95 8.76 -0.39 -16.42
N ARG A 96 7.61 0.00 -16.96
CA ARG A 96 7.44 1.32 -17.58
C ARG A 96 7.43 2.46 -16.56
N VAL A 97 6.87 2.27 -15.37
CA VAL A 97 6.96 3.29 -14.31
C VAL A 97 8.40 3.39 -13.79
N VAL A 98 9.10 2.27 -13.62
CA VAL A 98 10.49 2.23 -13.16
C VAL A 98 11.43 2.91 -14.16
N THR A 99 11.31 2.58 -15.44
CA THR A 99 12.09 3.20 -16.51
C THR A 99 11.68 4.66 -16.75
N GLY A 100 10.39 4.96 -16.71
CA GLY A 100 9.83 6.30 -16.95
C GLY A 100 9.99 7.28 -15.78
N ALA A 101 10.29 6.80 -14.57
CA ALA A 101 10.55 7.66 -13.41
C ALA A 101 11.81 8.51 -13.64
N GLY A 102 11.65 9.82 -13.46
CA GLY A 102 12.72 10.80 -13.61
C GLY A 102 13.92 10.51 -12.70
N VAL A 103 15.10 11.01 -13.07
CA VAL A 103 16.35 10.75 -12.34
C VAL A 103 16.31 11.31 -10.91
N ASP A 104 15.58 12.40 -10.70
CA ASP A 104 15.42 13.04 -9.39
C ASP A 104 14.33 12.42 -8.50
N VAL A 105 13.67 11.35 -8.97
CA VAL A 105 12.65 10.64 -8.21
C VAL A 105 13.32 9.85 -7.09
N PRO A 106 13.05 10.18 -5.80
CA PRO A 106 13.68 9.50 -4.67
C PRO A 106 13.22 8.05 -4.53
N ALA A 107 12.00 7.73 -4.94
CA ALA A 107 11.45 6.39 -4.89
C ALA A 107 10.21 6.21 -5.78
N VAL A 108 9.87 4.96 -6.05
CA VAL A 108 8.56 4.55 -6.59
C VAL A 108 7.80 3.76 -5.55
N ARG A 109 6.47 3.87 -5.54
CA ARG A 109 5.60 3.03 -4.70
C ARG A 109 5.11 1.83 -5.51
N LEU A 110 5.22 0.64 -4.95
CA LEU A 110 4.71 -0.60 -5.51
C LEU A 110 3.70 -1.20 -4.53
N GLY A 111 2.44 -1.31 -4.96
CA GLY A 111 1.42 -2.04 -4.22
C GLY A 111 1.48 -3.54 -4.52
N VAL A 112 1.41 -4.37 -3.50
CA VAL A 112 1.22 -5.83 -3.60
C VAL A 112 0.06 -6.25 -2.68
N LEU A 113 -0.60 -7.37 -2.96
CA LEU A 113 -1.61 -7.88 -2.02
C LEU A 113 -0.94 -8.21 -0.67
N GLY A 114 -1.58 -7.83 0.43
CA GLY A 114 -1.09 -8.16 1.77
C GLY A 114 -1.40 -9.61 2.18
N PRO A 115 -0.59 -10.20 3.07
CA PRO A 115 -0.72 -11.59 3.49
C PRO A 115 -2.01 -11.87 4.27
N VAL A 116 -2.57 -10.92 5.02
CA VAL A 116 -3.84 -11.12 5.73
C VAL A 116 -4.99 -11.29 4.74
N THR A 117 -5.06 -10.39 3.76
CA THR A 117 -6.08 -10.43 2.70
C THR A 117 -5.98 -11.70 1.89
N LEU A 118 -4.76 -12.13 1.55
CA LEU A 118 -4.55 -13.39 0.86
C LEU A 118 -4.93 -14.60 1.72
N ALA A 119 -4.59 -14.63 3.02
CA ALA A 119 -4.96 -15.72 3.92
C ALA A 119 -6.48 -15.86 4.03
N LEU A 120 -7.21 -14.74 4.10
CA LEU A 120 -8.67 -14.74 4.11
C LEU A 120 -9.24 -15.26 2.78
N ALA A 121 -8.65 -14.88 1.64
CA ALA A 121 -9.06 -15.36 0.33
C ALA A 121 -8.84 -16.87 0.16
N LEU A 122 -7.70 -17.39 0.63
CA LEU A 122 -7.42 -18.84 0.67
C LEU A 122 -8.41 -19.57 1.59
N GLY A 123 -8.70 -19.01 2.77
CA GLY A 123 -9.70 -19.57 3.69
C GLY A 123 -11.11 -19.62 3.07
N ALA A 124 -11.48 -18.61 2.28
CA ALA A 124 -12.78 -18.56 1.60
C ALA A 124 -12.98 -19.67 0.57
N VAL A 125 -11.90 -20.22 0.00
CA VAL A 125 -11.94 -21.37 -0.92
C VAL A 125 -11.67 -22.71 -0.22
N GLY A 126 -11.70 -22.73 1.12
CA GLY A 126 -11.64 -23.96 1.91
C GLY A 126 -10.23 -24.39 2.33
N VAL A 127 -9.19 -23.59 2.08
CA VAL A 127 -7.86 -23.86 2.65
C VAL A 127 -7.94 -23.76 4.16
N ASN A 128 -7.40 -24.76 4.87
CA ASN A 128 -7.32 -24.73 6.32
C ASN A 128 -6.62 -23.45 6.79
N LEU A 129 -7.13 -22.82 7.86
CA LEU A 129 -6.63 -21.54 8.35
C LEU A 129 -5.11 -21.52 8.57
N ASP A 130 -4.53 -22.58 9.15
CA ASP A 130 -3.10 -22.62 9.43
C ASP A 130 -2.26 -22.65 8.15
N THR A 131 -2.69 -23.47 7.18
CA THR A 131 -2.11 -23.51 5.82
C THR A 131 -2.29 -22.17 5.11
N ALA A 132 -3.49 -21.58 5.15
CA ALA A 132 -3.78 -20.30 4.51
C ALA A 132 -2.88 -19.18 5.08
N VAL A 133 -2.70 -19.15 6.40
CA VAL A 133 -1.82 -18.18 7.07
C VAL A 133 -0.37 -18.36 6.62
N HIS A 134 0.13 -19.59 6.64
CA HIS A 134 1.51 -19.88 6.26
C HIS A 134 1.77 -19.57 4.78
N SER A 135 0.94 -20.11 3.89
CA SER A 135 1.07 -19.92 2.45
C SER A 135 0.91 -18.46 2.03
N ALA A 136 0.03 -17.69 2.67
CA ALA A 136 -0.14 -16.29 2.32
C ALA A 136 1.08 -15.44 2.64
N ALA A 137 1.70 -15.64 3.81
CA ALA A 137 2.94 -14.96 4.16
C ALA A 137 4.07 -15.32 3.18
N GLU A 138 4.21 -16.60 2.83
CA GLU A 138 5.23 -17.08 1.91
C GLU A 138 5.04 -16.54 0.48
N ILE A 139 3.82 -16.61 -0.06
CA ILE A 139 3.49 -16.11 -1.41
C ILE A 139 3.79 -14.63 -1.52
N VAL A 140 3.31 -13.83 -0.56
CA VAL A 140 3.47 -12.38 -0.60
C VAL A 140 4.95 -12.00 -0.46
N ALA A 141 5.68 -12.61 0.48
CA ALA A 141 7.11 -12.38 0.64
C ALA A 141 7.90 -12.77 -0.61
N ALA A 142 7.64 -13.93 -1.20
CA ALA A 142 8.34 -14.41 -2.40
C ALA A 142 8.06 -13.52 -3.62
N ARG A 143 6.77 -13.20 -3.89
CA ARG A 143 6.36 -12.33 -5.01
C ARG A 143 6.94 -10.92 -4.85
N ALA A 144 6.77 -10.29 -3.69
CA ALA A 144 7.24 -8.93 -3.47
C ALA A 144 8.78 -8.85 -3.50
N SER A 145 9.49 -9.86 -3.00
CA SER A 145 10.95 -9.95 -3.10
C SER A 145 11.42 -10.09 -4.54
N ALA A 146 10.74 -10.88 -5.35
CA ALA A 146 11.08 -11.06 -6.76
C ALA A 146 10.86 -9.76 -7.56
N LEU A 147 9.73 -9.07 -7.34
CA LEU A 147 9.46 -7.76 -7.93
C LEU A 147 10.51 -6.72 -7.51
N LEU A 148 10.90 -6.69 -6.23
CA LEU A 148 11.94 -5.79 -5.74
C LEU A 148 13.29 -6.02 -6.43
N ARG A 149 13.70 -7.30 -6.55
CA ARG A 149 14.94 -7.67 -7.24
C ARG A 149 14.91 -7.26 -8.71
N ARG A 150 13.76 -7.42 -9.39
CA ARG A 150 13.56 -6.95 -10.77
C ARG A 150 13.76 -5.44 -10.88
N ILE A 151 13.10 -4.64 -10.03
CA ILE A 151 13.26 -3.17 -10.02
C ILE A 151 14.72 -2.79 -9.82
N HIS A 152 15.40 -3.42 -8.86
CA HIS A 152 16.78 -3.08 -8.56
C HIS A 152 17.76 -3.51 -9.66
N ALA A 153 17.47 -4.60 -10.38
CA ALA A 153 18.23 -5.02 -11.54
C ALA A 153 18.07 -4.04 -12.72
N GLU A 154 16.86 -3.49 -12.91
CA GLU A 154 16.56 -2.54 -13.98
C GLU A 154 17.05 -1.11 -13.67
N ARG A 155 16.85 -0.64 -12.43
CA ARG A 155 17.24 0.70 -11.96
C ARG A 155 17.95 0.63 -10.60
N PRO A 156 19.24 0.29 -10.57
CA PRO A 156 20.04 0.28 -9.35
C PRO A 156 19.98 1.63 -8.62
N GLY A 157 19.75 1.60 -7.32
CA GLY A 157 19.71 2.81 -6.47
C GLY A 157 18.38 3.56 -6.44
N LEU A 158 17.39 3.20 -7.27
CA LEU A 158 16.04 3.71 -7.13
C LEU A 158 15.44 3.21 -5.80
N GLY A 159 14.94 4.13 -4.97
CA GLY A 159 14.21 3.76 -3.77
C GLY A 159 12.89 3.07 -4.10
N VAL A 160 12.47 2.09 -3.30
CA VAL A 160 11.19 1.41 -3.49
C VAL A 160 10.40 1.41 -2.18
N VAL A 161 9.14 1.84 -2.24
CA VAL A 161 8.19 1.66 -1.14
C VAL A 161 7.23 0.55 -1.52
N ILE A 162 7.45 -0.64 -0.98
CA ILE A 162 6.53 -1.77 -1.14
C ILE A 162 5.43 -1.61 -0.10
N VAL A 163 4.18 -1.59 -0.55
CA VAL A 163 3.04 -1.49 0.36
C VAL A 163 2.18 -2.72 0.24
N LEU A 164 1.95 -3.39 1.36
CA LEU A 164 1.06 -4.52 1.51
C LEU A 164 -0.38 -4.00 1.60
N HIS A 165 -1.21 -4.30 0.60
CA HIS A 165 -2.61 -3.87 0.55
C HIS A 165 -3.48 -4.83 1.34
N GLU A 166 -3.97 -4.35 2.48
CA GLU A 166 -4.70 -5.15 3.45
C GLU A 166 -6.16 -4.73 3.60
N ALA A 167 -6.91 -4.75 2.50
CA ALA A 167 -8.35 -4.54 2.55
C ALA A 167 -9.06 -5.58 3.45
N GLY A 168 -8.50 -6.78 3.57
CA GLY A 168 -8.97 -7.83 4.48
C GLY A 168 -8.85 -7.48 5.97
N LEU A 169 -8.04 -6.48 6.34
CA LEU A 169 -7.97 -5.99 7.72
C LEU A 169 -9.09 -5.01 8.08
N VAL A 170 -9.85 -4.51 7.10
CA VAL A 170 -11.01 -3.66 7.38
C VAL A 170 -12.04 -4.47 8.16
N GLY A 171 -12.37 -4.01 9.36
CA GLY A 171 -13.28 -4.73 10.26
C GLY A 171 -12.60 -5.81 11.12
N SER A 172 -11.27 -5.83 11.21
CA SER A 172 -10.51 -6.76 12.08
C SER A 172 -10.86 -6.68 13.58
N LEU A 173 -11.52 -5.60 14.01
CA LEU A 173 -12.05 -5.41 15.36
C LEU A 173 -13.39 -6.11 15.61
N HIS A 174 -14.04 -6.64 14.56
CA HIS A 174 -15.31 -7.33 14.70
C HIS A 174 -15.10 -8.71 15.35
N PRO A 175 -15.96 -9.14 16.30
CA PRO A 175 -15.79 -10.42 17.00
C PRO A 175 -15.77 -11.67 16.12
N THR A 176 -16.28 -11.58 14.89
CA THR A 176 -16.30 -12.68 13.92
C THR A 176 -15.12 -12.65 12.94
N PHE A 177 -14.18 -11.71 13.09
CA PHE A 177 -12.98 -11.69 12.29
C PHE A 177 -12.16 -12.97 12.57
N PRO A 178 -11.77 -13.75 11.56
CA PRO A 178 -11.29 -15.11 11.77
C PRO A 178 -9.83 -15.20 12.24
N LEU A 179 -9.10 -14.08 12.27
CA LEU A 179 -7.69 -14.02 12.62
C LEU A 179 -7.49 -13.21 13.91
N GLY A 180 -6.78 -13.77 14.88
CA GLY A 180 -6.42 -13.04 16.09
C GLY A 180 -5.30 -12.02 15.84
N ARG A 181 -5.20 -11.02 16.71
CA ARG A 181 -4.15 -9.97 16.70
C ARG A 181 -2.74 -10.54 16.52
N SER A 182 -2.35 -11.56 17.28
CA SER A 182 -1.02 -12.17 17.19
C SER A 182 -0.81 -12.94 15.88
N THR A 183 -1.87 -13.51 15.29
CA THR A 183 -1.73 -14.13 13.96
C THR A 183 -1.50 -13.08 12.88
N VAL A 184 -2.23 -11.96 12.95
CA VAL A 184 -2.02 -10.81 12.05
C VAL A 184 -0.60 -10.25 12.18
N ALA A 185 -0.17 -9.95 13.40
CA ALA A 185 1.14 -9.34 13.64
C ALA A 185 2.30 -10.32 13.45
N ASP A 186 2.27 -11.47 14.12
CA ASP A 186 3.45 -12.33 14.31
C ASP A 186 3.57 -13.44 13.27
N ARG A 187 2.49 -13.77 12.55
CA ARG A 187 2.48 -14.87 11.56
C ARG A 187 2.25 -14.42 10.12
N LEU A 188 1.72 -13.22 9.91
CA LEU A 188 1.38 -12.70 8.59
C LEU A 188 2.22 -11.47 8.26
N LEU A 189 1.94 -10.32 8.88
CA LEU A 189 2.60 -9.07 8.55
C LEU A 189 4.08 -9.08 8.93
N GLY A 190 4.41 -9.42 10.17
CA GLY A 190 5.78 -9.38 10.69
C GLY A 190 6.77 -10.20 9.86
N PRO A 191 6.56 -11.52 9.69
CA PRO A 191 7.45 -12.35 8.87
C PRO A 191 7.55 -11.89 7.41
N THR A 192 6.47 -11.35 6.84
CA THR A 192 6.48 -10.81 5.46
C THR A 192 7.33 -9.55 5.38
N ILE A 193 7.19 -8.64 6.35
CA ILE A 193 7.95 -7.38 6.44
C ILE A 193 9.43 -7.67 6.67
N GLU A 194 9.76 -8.56 7.61
CA GLU A 194 11.13 -8.99 7.91
C GLU A 194 11.79 -9.63 6.69
N GLY A 195 11.11 -10.58 6.05
CA GLY A 195 11.63 -11.26 4.85
C GLY A 195 11.88 -10.29 3.68
N LEU A 196 11.04 -9.26 3.51
CA LEU A 196 11.24 -8.23 2.49
C LEU A 196 12.39 -7.28 2.82
N ALA A 197 12.56 -6.93 4.10
CA ALA A 197 13.68 -6.11 4.54
C ALA A 197 15.02 -6.83 4.27
N ASP A 198 15.09 -8.13 4.57
CA ASP A 198 16.28 -8.97 4.32
C ASP A 198 16.57 -9.18 2.83
N ALA A 199 15.52 -9.26 2.00
CA ALA A 199 15.65 -9.47 0.57
C ALA A 199 16.03 -8.21 -0.23
N SER A 200 15.98 -7.02 0.39
CA SER A 200 16.21 -5.74 -0.30
C SER A 200 17.70 -5.44 -0.51
N PRO A 201 18.21 -5.42 -1.75
CA PRO A 201 19.59 -5.04 -2.04
C PRO A 201 19.84 -3.52 -1.93
N GLY A 202 18.83 -2.72 -1.60
CA GLY A 202 18.90 -1.26 -1.60
C GLY A 202 17.94 -0.59 -0.62
N PRO A 203 17.82 0.76 -0.67
CA PRO A 203 16.93 1.51 0.21
C PRO A 203 15.46 1.19 -0.12
N GLY A 204 14.86 0.32 0.67
CA GLY A 204 13.45 -0.04 0.58
C GLY A 204 12.70 0.31 1.86
N LEU A 205 11.45 0.76 1.74
CA LEU A 205 10.52 0.80 2.87
C LEU A 205 9.42 -0.23 2.61
N VAL A 206 9.13 -1.06 3.60
CA VAL A 206 7.95 -1.92 3.59
C VAL A 206 6.88 -1.25 4.42
N GLY A 207 5.69 -1.15 3.84
CA GLY A 207 4.54 -0.52 4.47
C GLY A 207 3.27 -1.34 4.37
N VAL A 208 2.24 -0.87 5.07
CA VAL A 208 0.91 -1.48 5.06
C VAL A 208 -0.12 -0.42 4.71
N HIS A 209 -1.03 -0.75 3.79
CA HIS A 209 -2.19 0.06 3.44
C HIS A 209 -3.46 -0.62 3.93
N VAL A 210 -4.28 0.10 4.71
CA VAL A 210 -5.61 -0.35 5.11
C VAL A 210 -6.61 0.78 4.86
N PRO A 211 -7.58 0.62 3.93
CA PRO A 211 -8.51 1.68 3.53
C PRO A 211 -9.71 1.80 4.50
N GLY A 212 -9.48 1.66 5.80
CA GLY A 212 -10.56 1.73 6.79
C GLY A 212 -10.17 1.35 8.21
N ARG A 213 -11.21 1.21 9.06
CA ARG A 213 -11.06 0.89 10.49
C ARG A 213 -10.46 -0.51 10.67
N THR A 214 -9.36 -0.56 11.42
CA THR A 214 -8.64 -1.79 11.74
C THR A 214 -8.00 -1.71 13.12
N ASP A 215 -7.50 -2.84 13.60
CA ASP A 215 -6.63 -2.96 14.75
C ASP A 215 -5.20 -2.43 14.44
N TRP A 216 -5.01 -1.12 14.56
CA TRP A 216 -3.72 -0.48 14.25
C TRP A 216 -2.58 -0.92 15.16
N ASP A 217 -2.86 -1.32 16.41
CA ASP A 217 -1.82 -1.91 17.26
C ASP A 217 -1.28 -3.21 16.66
N ALA A 218 -2.12 -4.04 16.03
CA ALA A 218 -1.66 -5.26 15.34
C ALA A 218 -0.74 -4.91 14.15
N VAL A 219 -1.14 -3.91 13.36
CA VAL A 219 -0.39 -3.46 12.18
C VAL A 219 0.94 -2.82 12.58
N VAL A 220 0.95 -1.93 13.57
CA VAL A 220 2.16 -1.25 14.05
C VAL A 220 3.13 -2.22 14.71
N SER A 221 2.63 -3.18 15.49
CA SER A 221 3.47 -4.16 16.18
C SER A 221 4.20 -5.11 15.21
N ALA A 222 3.70 -5.26 13.98
CA ALA A 222 4.37 -6.01 12.92
C ALA A 222 5.61 -5.30 12.33
N GLY A 223 5.91 -4.07 12.75
CA GLY A 223 7.11 -3.34 12.37
C GLY A 223 7.18 -2.77 10.95
N PRO A 224 6.09 -2.32 10.29
CA PRO A 224 6.23 -1.60 9.03
C PRO A 224 7.01 -0.29 9.23
N ALA A 225 7.62 0.23 8.17
CA ALA A 225 8.26 1.55 8.16
C ALA A 225 7.39 2.63 7.49
N PHE A 226 6.27 2.22 6.89
CA PHE A 226 5.33 3.08 6.18
C PHE A 226 3.88 2.64 6.47
N LEU A 227 3.02 3.57 6.87
CA LEU A 227 1.60 3.31 7.08
C LEU A 227 0.78 4.16 6.11
N SER A 228 -0.21 3.53 5.49
CA SER A 228 -1.16 4.17 4.58
C SER A 228 -2.55 3.98 5.19
N LEU A 229 -3.08 5.07 5.75
CA LEU A 229 -4.16 5.06 6.74
C LEU A 229 -5.16 6.18 6.49
N PRO A 230 -6.46 6.00 6.80
CA PRO A 230 -7.46 7.03 6.60
C PRO A 230 -7.25 8.22 7.56
N ALA A 231 -7.50 9.43 7.09
CA ALA A 231 -7.45 10.64 7.89
C ALA A 231 -8.80 10.96 8.56
N ASP A 232 -9.39 10.00 9.25
CA ASP A 232 -10.69 10.11 9.90
C ASP A 232 -10.59 10.11 11.44
N PRO A 233 -11.68 10.42 12.17
CA PRO A 233 -11.65 10.45 13.63
C PRO A 233 -11.40 9.11 14.31
N ASP A 234 -11.64 7.96 13.66
CA ASP A 234 -11.44 6.65 14.28
C ASP A 234 -9.94 6.37 14.51
N VAL A 235 -9.05 6.99 13.73
CA VAL A 235 -7.61 6.83 13.90
C VAL A 235 -7.11 7.39 15.24
N VAL A 236 -7.86 8.32 15.86
CA VAL A 236 -7.48 8.98 17.12
C VAL A 236 -7.43 7.99 18.27
N SER A 237 -8.27 6.95 18.29
CA SER A 237 -8.22 5.90 19.32
C SER A 237 -6.93 5.08 19.29
N TRP A 238 -6.12 5.23 18.23
CA TRP A 238 -4.85 4.54 18.02
C TRP A 238 -3.65 5.48 18.16
N ALA A 239 -3.85 6.67 18.76
CA ALA A 239 -2.80 7.64 19.04
C ALA A 239 -1.52 7.00 19.63
N PRO A 240 -1.57 6.17 20.70
CA PRO A 240 -0.36 5.55 21.24
C PRO A 240 0.38 4.64 20.26
N ALA A 241 -0.33 3.96 19.36
CA ALA A 241 0.28 3.11 18.34
C ALA A 241 0.99 3.96 17.27
N ILE A 242 0.32 5.01 16.81
CA ILE A 242 0.83 5.94 15.79
C ILE A 242 2.02 6.74 16.35
N GLU A 243 1.97 7.15 17.61
CA GLU A 243 3.09 7.80 18.31
C GLU A 243 4.33 6.92 18.28
N ARG A 244 4.24 5.67 18.77
CA ARG A 244 5.36 4.72 18.73
C ARG A 244 5.91 4.51 17.32
N PHE A 245 5.04 4.44 16.33
CA PHE A 245 5.44 4.29 14.92
C PHE A 245 6.20 5.52 14.40
N VAL A 246 5.70 6.73 14.67
CA VAL A 246 6.34 7.98 14.25
C VAL A 246 7.67 8.19 14.97
N ASP A 247 7.73 7.91 16.28
CA ASP A 247 8.94 8.00 17.09
C ASP A 247 10.05 7.03 16.62
N ALA A 248 9.66 5.87 16.09
CA ALA A 248 10.57 4.93 15.44
C ALA A 248 11.04 5.38 14.04
N GLY A 249 10.62 6.57 13.58
CA GLY A 249 10.98 7.12 12.28
C GLY A 249 10.05 6.71 11.14
N GLY A 250 8.92 6.09 11.45
CA GLY A 250 7.92 5.66 10.48
C GLY A 250 7.33 6.81 9.67
N VAL A 251 6.79 6.49 8.48
CA VAL A 251 6.16 7.46 7.57
C VAL A 251 4.66 7.19 7.46
N CYS A 252 3.82 8.19 7.72
CA CYS A 252 2.36 8.12 7.58
C CYS A 252 1.89 8.76 6.27
N ALA A 253 1.25 8.00 5.39
CA ALA A 253 0.50 8.50 4.25
C ALA A 253 -0.98 8.60 4.58
N TRP A 254 -1.45 9.83 4.76
CA TRP A 254 -2.81 10.10 5.19
C TRP A 254 -3.76 10.11 4.00
N GLY A 255 -4.69 9.15 3.99
CA GLY A 255 -5.86 9.08 3.12
C GLY A 255 -6.79 10.26 3.41
N ALA A 256 -6.46 11.42 2.87
CA ALA A 256 -7.15 12.68 3.14
C ALA A 256 -8.24 13.00 2.10
N VAL A 257 -8.16 12.37 0.93
CA VAL A 257 -9.17 12.51 -0.14
C VAL A 257 -10.02 11.25 -0.20
N PRO A 258 -11.31 11.33 0.14
CA PRO A 258 -12.19 10.17 0.19
C PRO A 258 -12.54 9.70 -1.22
N VAL A 259 -12.60 8.38 -1.40
CA VAL A 259 -12.88 7.72 -2.69
C VAL A 259 -14.20 6.92 -2.69
N ASN A 260 -14.88 6.84 -1.56
CA ASN A 260 -16.14 6.11 -1.36
C ASN A 260 -17.38 7.02 -1.37
N ARG A 261 -17.25 8.28 -1.77
CA ARG A 261 -18.35 9.25 -1.80
C ARG A 261 -18.20 10.22 -2.97
N PRO A 262 -19.30 10.84 -3.45
CA PRO A 262 -19.24 11.78 -4.56
C PRO A 262 -18.21 12.89 -4.33
N LEU A 263 -17.46 13.23 -5.38
CA LEU A 263 -16.48 14.33 -5.38
C LEU A 263 -17.21 15.69 -5.37
N GLY A 264 -17.77 16.06 -4.22
CA GLY A 264 -18.36 17.38 -3.96
C GLY A 264 -17.50 18.28 -3.07
N LEU A 265 -16.35 17.77 -2.61
CA LEU A 265 -15.55 18.43 -1.60
C LEU A 265 -14.47 19.31 -2.21
N GLN A 266 -14.29 20.47 -1.58
CA GLN A 266 -13.24 21.42 -1.91
C GLN A 266 -12.01 21.17 -1.02
N ALA A 267 -10.83 21.51 -1.53
CA ALA A 267 -9.56 21.34 -0.82
C ALA A 267 -9.57 21.99 0.57
N ASP A 268 -10.25 23.13 0.76
CA ASP A 268 -10.39 23.75 2.09
C ASP A 268 -11.13 22.89 3.09
N SER A 269 -12.16 22.15 2.66
CA SER A 269 -12.90 21.25 3.55
C SER A 269 -12.06 20.03 3.91
N LEU A 270 -11.35 19.47 2.94
CA LEU A 270 -10.47 18.32 3.15
C LEU A 270 -9.30 18.70 4.06
N TRP A 271 -8.72 19.88 3.85
CA TRP A 271 -7.65 20.42 4.69
C TRP A 271 -8.10 20.64 6.14
N ARG A 272 -9.31 21.19 6.34
CA ARG A 272 -9.89 21.33 7.68
C ARG A 272 -10.08 19.97 8.35
N SER A 273 -10.55 18.96 7.61
CA SER A 273 -10.71 17.59 8.13
C SER A 273 -9.36 17.00 8.57
N LEU A 274 -8.36 17.02 7.67
CA LEU A 274 -7.01 16.53 7.98
C LEU A 274 -6.38 17.26 9.18
N SER A 275 -6.51 18.58 9.22
CA SER A 275 -6.00 19.39 10.32
C SER A 275 -6.69 19.08 11.66
N ALA A 276 -8.00 18.81 11.63
CA ALA A 276 -8.75 18.41 12.81
C ALA A 276 -8.27 17.05 13.33
N THR A 277 -8.07 16.07 12.45
CA THR A 277 -7.49 14.77 12.82
C THR A 277 -6.11 14.92 13.47
N PHE A 278 -5.23 15.76 12.90
CA PHE A 278 -3.91 16.05 13.50
C PHE A 278 -4.02 16.74 14.86
N ALA A 279 -4.95 17.68 15.02
CA ALA A 279 -5.17 18.35 16.29
C ALA A 279 -5.69 17.38 17.37
N SER A 280 -6.58 16.45 17.00
CA SER A 280 -7.06 15.40 17.89
C SER A 280 -5.95 14.43 18.29
N LEU A 281 -5.13 13.97 17.34
CA LEU A 281 -3.96 13.13 17.64
C LEU A 281 -2.97 13.86 18.57
N ALA A 282 -2.73 15.14 18.35
CA ALA A 282 -1.89 15.94 19.23
C ALA A 282 -2.47 16.11 20.64
N ALA A 283 -3.79 16.22 20.77
CA ALA A 283 -4.46 16.27 22.07
C ALA A 283 -4.31 14.95 22.85
N GLU A 284 -4.16 13.82 22.14
CA GLU A 284 -3.88 12.51 22.71
C GLU A 284 -2.38 12.24 22.95
N GLY A 285 -1.50 13.23 22.71
CA GLY A 285 -0.09 13.19 23.10
C GLY A 285 0.92 13.23 21.96
N LEU A 286 0.51 13.03 20.70
CA LEU A 286 1.44 13.01 19.57
C LEU A 286 2.08 14.37 19.35
N ASP A 287 3.41 14.42 19.15
CA ASP A 287 4.09 15.66 18.81
C ASP A 287 3.56 16.23 17.47
N PRO A 288 2.96 17.44 17.47
CA PRO A 288 2.47 18.08 16.25
C PRO A 288 3.54 18.28 15.18
N ALA A 289 4.81 18.49 15.59
CA ALA A 289 5.92 18.66 14.67
C ALA A 289 6.30 17.32 14.02
N ALA A 290 6.47 16.26 14.82
CA ALA A 290 6.71 14.91 14.34
C ALA A 290 5.62 14.45 13.37
N LEU A 291 4.33 14.62 13.72
CA LEU A 291 3.21 14.32 12.82
C LEU A 291 3.41 14.97 11.44
N ARG A 292 3.77 16.25 11.39
CA ARG A 292 3.95 16.97 10.11
C ARG A 292 5.22 16.57 9.37
N PHE A 293 6.28 16.24 10.07
CA PHE A 293 7.55 15.85 9.47
C PHE A 293 7.53 14.44 8.92
N HIS A 294 6.70 13.56 9.47
CA HIS A 294 6.58 12.16 9.09
C HIS A 294 5.38 11.87 8.18
N SER A 295 4.74 12.91 7.62
CA SER A 295 3.48 12.75 6.86
C SER A 295 3.60 12.91 5.35
N LEU A 296 2.71 12.22 4.64
CA LEU A 296 2.37 12.35 3.21
C LEU A 296 0.85 12.51 3.07
N VAL A 297 0.39 12.81 1.85
CA VAL A 297 -1.04 12.85 1.52
C VAL A 297 -1.36 11.93 0.35
N GLU A 298 -2.47 11.21 0.44
CA GLU A 298 -2.94 10.30 -0.61
C GLU A 298 -4.49 10.24 -0.61
N PRO A 299 -5.11 9.63 -1.64
CA PRO A 299 -6.50 9.20 -1.53
C PRO A 299 -6.65 8.08 -0.49
N VAL A 300 -7.86 7.90 0.03
CA VAL A 300 -8.15 6.85 1.03
C VAL A 300 -7.93 5.44 0.48
N ASP A 301 -8.16 5.22 -0.82
CA ASP A 301 -7.92 3.94 -1.51
C ASP A 301 -7.68 4.19 -3.01
N GLY A 302 -7.57 3.13 -3.81
CA GLY A 302 -7.47 3.16 -5.26
C GLY A 302 -8.64 3.85 -5.95
N LEU A 303 -8.40 4.23 -7.21
CA LEU A 303 -9.31 5.02 -8.06
C LEU A 303 -10.02 4.18 -9.12
N SER A 304 -10.03 2.85 -8.96
CA SER A 304 -10.59 1.90 -9.93
C SER A 304 -12.06 2.16 -10.27
N GLU A 305 -12.84 2.67 -9.31
CA GLU A 305 -14.29 2.93 -9.46
C GLU A 305 -14.62 4.31 -10.04
N PHE A 306 -13.60 5.12 -10.38
CA PHE A 306 -13.79 6.45 -10.95
C PHE A 306 -13.80 6.43 -12.48
N ASP A 307 -14.17 7.55 -13.09
CA ASP A 307 -13.77 7.83 -14.47
C ASP A 307 -12.42 8.58 -14.48
N ALA A 308 -11.87 8.78 -15.68
CA ALA A 308 -10.59 9.50 -15.84
C ALA A 308 -10.62 10.91 -15.23
N THR A 309 -11.74 11.62 -15.37
CA THR A 309 -11.92 12.99 -14.86
C THR A 309 -11.93 13.02 -13.34
N GLY A 310 -12.70 12.13 -12.72
CA GLY A 310 -12.80 11.98 -11.27
C GLY A 310 -11.49 11.54 -10.65
N ALA A 311 -10.80 10.58 -11.27
CA ALA A 311 -9.48 10.16 -10.83
C ALA A 311 -8.47 11.32 -10.88
N GLY A 312 -8.43 12.09 -11.99
CA GLY A 312 -7.60 13.29 -12.09
C GLY A 312 -7.92 14.32 -11.01
N ARG A 313 -9.21 14.57 -10.75
CA ARG A 313 -9.64 15.50 -9.69
C ARG A 313 -9.18 15.07 -8.30
N VAL A 314 -9.20 13.77 -7.99
CA VAL A 314 -8.69 13.24 -6.70
C VAL A 314 -7.20 13.51 -6.55
N ILE A 315 -6.42 13.25 -7.60
CA ILE A 315 -4.97 13.50 -7.63
C ILE A 315 -4.66 14.99 -7.42
N ASP A 316 -5.39 15.88 -8.09
CA ASP A 316 -5.22 17.33 -7.92
C ASP A 316 -5.45 17.77 -6.46
N LEU A 317 -6.48 17.21 -5.82
CA LEU A 317 -6.79 17.49 -4.42
C LEU A 317 -5.68 16.99 -3.48
N CYS A 318 -5.13 15.79 -3.71
CA CYS A 318 -3.98 15.28 -2.95
C CYS A 318 -2.76 16.21 -3.11
N THR A 319 -2.50 16.66 -4.33
CA THR A 319 -1.40 17.59 -4.63
C THR A 319 -1.56 18.93 -3.90
N GLU A 320 -2.77 19.49 -3.88
CA GLU A 320 -3.06 20.73 -3.16
C GLU A 320 -2.87 20.57 -1.64
N LEU A 321 -3.39 19.49 -1.07
CA LEU A 321 -3.26 19.19 0.37
C LEU A 321 -1.80 18.96 0.77
N SER A 322 -1.03 18.20 -0.02
CA SER A 322 0.40 18.00 0.25
C SER A 322 1.18 19.32 0.21
N SER A 323 0.81 20.23 -0.68
CA SER A 323 1.42 21.57 -0.76
C SER A 323 1.13 22.42 0.47
N ARG A 324 -0.04 22.27 1.10
CA ARG A 324 -0.35 22.89 2.39
C ARG A 324 0.45 22.26 3.52
N LEU A 325 0.53 20.92 3.55
CA LEU A 325 1.34 20.17 4.53
C LEU A 325 2.80 20.62 4.50
N ARG A 326 3.45 20.66 3.32
CA ARG A 326 4.85 21.11 3.19
C ARG A 326 5.07 22.53 3.68
N ARG A 327 4.18 23.47 3.33
CA ARG A 327 4.28 24.86 3.81
C ARG A 327 4.24 24.94 5.32
N GLN A 328 3.36 24.17 5.96
CA GLN A 328 3.28 24.08 7.41
C GLN A 328 4.53 23.46 8.03
N SER A 329 5.05 22.37 7.47
CA SER A 329 6.28 21.74 7.95
C SER A 329 7.49 22.69 7.84
N LEU A 330 7.62 23.43 6.74
CA LEU A 330 8.68 24.43 6.59
C LEU A 330 8.58 25.55 7.62
N ALA A 331 7.37 26.08 7.85
CA ALA A 331 7.15 27.10 8.88
C ALA A 331 7.53 26.60 10.28
N THR A 332 7.14 25.37 10.64
CA THR A 332 7.50 24.75 11.92
C THR A 332 9.02 24.59 12.08
N ARG A 333 9.75 24.18 11.02
CA ARG A 333 11.23 24.08 11.08
C ARG A 333 11.89 25.44 11.33
N LEU A 334 11.39 26.49 10.68
CA LEU A 334 11.92 27.85 10.88
C LEU A 334 11.66 28.35 12.31
N SER A 335 10.52 28.02 12.90
CA SER A 335 10.20 28.39 14.28
C SER A 335 10.98 27.60 15.35
N LEU A 336 11.38 26.36 15.05
CA LEU A 336 12.17 25.52 15.97
C LEU A 336 13.68 25.77 15.86
N GLY A 337 14.15 26.28 14.71
CA GLY A 337 15.56 26.61 14.46
C GLY A 337 15.94 28.06 14.71
N ALA A 338 15.00 28.90 15.14
CA ALA A 338 15.19 30.28 15.58
C ALA A 338 15.13 30.38 17.10
#